data_AF-A0A292RE15-F1
#
_entry.id   AF-A0A292RE15-F1
#
_cell.length_a   1.000
_cell.length_b   1.000
_cell.length_c   1.000
_cell.angle_alpha   90.00
_cell.angle_beta   90.00
_cell.angle_gamma   90.00
#
_symmetry.space_group_name_H-M   'P 1'
#
loop_
_entity.id
_entity.type
_entity.pdbx_description
1 polymer ?
#
loop_
_entity_poly.entity_id
_entity_poly.type
_entity_poly.pdbx_seq_one_letter_code
_entity_poly.pdbx_strand_id
1 'polypeptide(L)'
;MLSITNATNNSVNFGAKKPVSNPEPQETRTSNNNRLPNKAILSTMAMLMYLNAAQAETPQKKAIFVPEVNIETVEDISNDDFEQEINPTQLLFDELAKAPDPTIKVAGKNVKAGIVVDLSENKLYRYNSDGVVQDGYHVASGILGKNGKSITHTGIRKVDHIETYPYSSAKGSKRARSPKAFGPKILYLTIVDPQTGANRGSNGEFIHGNNDASSIGTYASHGCIRMDNEVIKKLAAETKTGTYVLIK
;
A
#
# COMPACT_ATOMS: atom_id res chain seq x y z
N MET A 1 42.73 37.44 40.37
CA MET A 1 43.63 37.44 39.19
C MET A 1 42.98 36.61 38.10
N LEU A 2 42.72 37.27 36.96
CA LEU A 2 42.34 36.78 35.62
C LEU A 2 41.47 35.52 35.48
N SER A 3 40.28 35.71 34.91
CA SER A 3 39.92 34.95 33.70
C SER A 3 39.05 35.82 32.80
N ILE A 4 39.55 36.08 31.61
CA ILE A 4 39.03 37.05 30.64
C ILE A 4 38.09 36.31 29.69
N THR A 5 36.87 36.81 29.59
CA THR A 5 35.84 36.45 28.61
C THR A 5 36.22 36.95 27.21
N ASN A 6 36.24 36.04 26.23
CA ASN A 6 36.32 36.38 24.81
C ASN A 6 34.91 36.56 24.24
N ALA A 7 34.59 37.78 23.81
CA ALA A 7 33.51 38.08 22.89
C ALA A 7 33.99 39.18 21.95
N THR A 8 34.02 38.91 20.64
CA THR A 8 33.50 39.81 19.62
C THR A 8 33.44 39.10 18.27
N ASN A 9 32.21 39.13 17.73
CA ASN A 9 31.82 38.64 16.43
C ASN A 9 32.41 39.55 15.33
N ASN A 10 33.00 38.94 14.30
CA ASN A 10 33.36 39.65 13.08
C ASN A 10 32.48 39.12 11.93
N SER A 11 31.39 39.83 11.65
CA SER A 11 30.48 39.57 10.54
C SER A 11 30.98 40.29 9.29
N VAL A 12 31.59 39.53 8.38
CA VAL A 12 31.98 39.99 7.04
C VAL A 12 30.83 39.73 6.07
N ASN A 13 30.27 40.82 5.56
CA ASN A 13 29.17 40.85 4.60
C ASN A 13 29.72 40.73 3.17
N PHE A 14 29.57 39.57 2.53
CA PHE A 14 29.88 39.39 1.11
C PHE A 14 28.59 39.43 0.29
N GLY A 15 28.41 40.55 -0.42
CA GLY A 15 27.36 40.73 -1.40
C GLY A 15 27.55 39.81 -2.60
N ALA A 16 26.61 38.91 -2.82
CA ALA A 16 26.49 38.13 -4.04
C ALA A 16 25.41 38.75 -4.95
N LYS A 17 25.86 39.27 -6.09
CA LYS A 17 25.05 39.78 -7.20
C LYS A 17 24.17 38.64 -7.77
N LYS A 18 22.87 38.88 -7.89
CA LYS A 18 21.93 38.04 -8.67
C LYS A 18 22.18 38.28 -10.18
N PRO A 19 22.24 37.22 -11.01
CA PRO A 19 22.22 37.39 -12.46
C PRO A 19 20.80 37.65 -12.96
N VAL A 20 20.73 38.60 -13.90
CA VAL A 20 19.58 39.10 -14.63
C VAL A 20 19.07 38.03 -15.61
N SER A 21 17.80 37.67 -15.52
CA SER A 21 17.10 36.86 -16.53
C SER A 21 16.63 37.76 -17.67
N ASN A 22 17.12 37.50 -18.89
CA ASN A 22 16.66 38.14 -20.11
C ASN A 22 15.31 37.53 -20.56
N PRO A 23 14.36 38.33 -21.09
CA PRO A 23 13.06 37.83 -21.53
C PRO A 23 13.12 37.16 -22.91
N GLU A 24 12.40 36.06 -23.07
CA GLU A 24 12.16 35.35 -24.33
C GLU A 24 11.14 36.11 -25.21
N PRO A 25 11.25 36.09 -26.55
CA PRO A 25 10.37 36.86 -27.44
C PRO A 25 9.02 36.18 -27.65
N GLN A 26 7.96 37.01 -27.69
CA GLN A 26 6.62 36.61 -28.12
C GLN A 26 6.56 36.43 -29.64
N GLU A 27 6.06 35.27 -30.08
CA GLU A 27 5.53 35.10 -31.43
C GLU A 27 4.03 34.82 -31.43
N THR A 28 3.43 35.22 -32.53
CA THR A 28 2.06 35.68 -32.71
C THR A 28 1.03 34.59 -32.99
N ARG A 29 -0.20 34.93 -32.59
CA ARG A 29 -1.49 34.28 -32.90
C ARG A 29 -1.67 33.90 -34.37
N THR A 30 -2.17 32.71 -34.63
CA THR A 30 -3.20 32.49 -35.67
C THR A 30 -4.34 31.64 -35.08
N SER A 31 -5.56 32.16 -35.20
CA SER A 31 -6.79 31.46 -34.86
C SER A 31 -7.22 30.59 -36.03
N ASN A 32 -7.75 29.39 -35.77
CA ASN A 32 -8.75 28.84 -36.66
C ASN A 32 -9.86 28.17 -35.84
N ASN A 33 -11.01 28.84 -35.85
CA ASN A 33 -12.30 28.31 -35.49
C ASN A 33 -12.75 27.34 -36.59
N ASN A 34 -13.24 26.16 -36.22
CA ASN A 34 -14.38 25.58 -36.90
C ASN A 34 -15.18 24.72 -35.93
N ARG A 35 -16.45 25.09 -35.81
CA ARG A 35 -17.44 24.55 -34.88
C ARG A 35 -18.47 23.73 -35.69
N LEU A 36 -18.88 22.62 -35.07
CA LEU A 36 -20.18 21.92 -35.15
C LEU A 36 -20.46 20.95 -36.32
N PRO A 37 -21.40 19.97 -36.16
CA PRO A 37 -22.25 19.65 -34.99
C PRO A 37 -22.29 18.17 -34.54
N ASN A 38 -22.87 17.96 -33.35
CA ASN A 38 -23.38 16.72 -32.77
C ASN A 38 -24.29 15.91 -33.73
N LYS A 39 -24.09 14.58 -33.77
CA LYS A 39 -25.17 13.59 -33.91
C LYS A 39 -24.81 12.31 -33.14
N ALA A 40 -25.66 11.96 -32.18
CA ALA A 40 -25.73 10.63 -31.59
C ALA A 40 -26.45 9.68 -32.57
N ILE A 41 -25.91 8.48 -32.81
CA ILE A 41 -26.68 7.30 -33.24
C ILE A 41 -26.01 6.05 -32.66
N LEU A 42 -26.80 5.34 -31.86
CA LEU A 42 -26.62 3.99 -31.33
C LEU A 42 -26.78 2.97 -32.49
N SER A 43 -25.91 1.98 -32.63
CA SER A 43 -26.24 0.78 -33.43
C SER A 43 -25.49 -0.46 -33.00
N THR A 44 -26.28 -1.51 -32.85
CA THR A 44 -26.04 -2.86 -32.34
C THR A 44 -25.45 -3.81 -33.39
N MET A 45 -24.83 -4.90 -32.88
CA MET A 45 -24.82 -6.30 -33.37
C MET A 45 -23.83 -6.83 -34.44
N ALA A 46 -23.49 -8.11 -34.15
CA ALA A 46 -23.11 -9.26 -35.00
C ALA A 46 -21.59 -9.53 -35.14
N MET A 47 -21.02 -10.49 -34.40
CA MET A 47 -21.11 -11.96 -34.51
C MET A 47 -20.37 -12.51 -35.74
N LEU A 48 -19.18 -13.08 -35.52
CA LEU A 48 -18.56 -14.04 -36.45
C LEU A 48 -18.42 -15.40 -35.74
N MET A 49 -19.06 -16.39 -36.35
CA MET A 49 -19.01 -17.80 -35.98
C MET A 49 -17.66 -18.43 -36.32
N TYR A 50 -17.25 -19.43 -35.54
CA TYR A 50 -16.55 -20.61 -36.06
C TYR A 50 -17.05 -21.87 -35.34
N LEU A 51 -17.41 -22.88 -36.14
CA LEU A 51 -17.94 -24.18 -35.76
C LEU A 51 -16.81 -25.21 -35.55
N ASN A 52 -17.14 -26.23 -34.76
CA ASN A 52 -16.34 -27.34 -34.19
C ASN A 52 -15.71 -28.33 -35.19
N ALA A 53 -14.63 -29.03 -34.77
CA ALA A 53 -14.67 -30.42 -34.25
C ALA A 53 -13.30 -31.15 -34.29
N ALA A 54 -12.86 -31.74 -33.16
CA ALA A 54 -12.29 -33.10 -33.02
C ALA A 54 -11.74 -33.36 -31.59
N GLN A 55 -11.98 -34.56 -31.08
CA GLN A 55 -11.90 -35.00 -29.68
C GLN A 55 -10.49 -35.24 -29.08
N ALA A 56 -10.37 -35.02 -27.76
CA ALA A 56 -9.61 -35.85 -26.81
C ALA A 56 -10.11 -35.59 -25.36
N GLU A 57 -10.17 -36.65 -24.54
CA GLU A 57 -10.93 -36.75 -23.28
C GLU A 57 -10.18 -36.31 -22.00
N THR A 58 -10.84 -35.46 -21.18
CA THR A 58 -10.81 -35.29 -19.68
C THR A 58 -9.51 -34.89 -18.91
N PRO A 59 -9.56 -34.15 -17.76
CA PRO A 59 -10.64 -34.08 -16.75
C PRO A 59 -11.21 -32.68 -16.40
N GLN A 60 -12.36 -32.73 -15.71
CA GLN A 60 -13.35 -31.69 -15.42
C GLN A 60 -12.80 -30.39 -14.80
N LYS A 61 -12.99 -29.27 -15.51
CA LYS A 61 -13.10 -27.93 -14.90
C LYS A 61 -14.50 -27.79 -14.28
N LYS A 62 -14.55 -27.55 -12.97
CA LYS A 62 -15.75 -27.02 -12.30
C LYS A 62 -15.92 -25.58 -12.82
N ALA A 63 -16.83 -25.40 -13.78
CA ALA A 63 -17.16 -24.10 -14.33
C ALA A 63 -17.84 -23.25 -13.25
N ILE A 64 -17.35 -22.02 -13.09
CA ILE A 64 -18.02 -20.95 -12.37
C ILE A 64 -19.28 -20.64 -13.18
N PHE A 65 -20.43 -20.92 -12.59
CA PHE A 65 -21.73 -20.52 -13.11
C PHE A 65 -21.81 -19.00 -13.06
N VAL A 66 -21.78 -18.36 -14.22
CA VAL A 66 -22.19 -16.97 -14.37
C VAL A 66 -23.59 -17.03 -14.95
N PRO A 67 -24.65 -16.74 -14.18
CA PRO A 67 -25.99 -16.68 -14.75
C PRO A 67 -26.05 -15.46 -15.68
N GLU A 68 -26.52 -15.72 -16.89
CA GLU A 68 -26.96 -14.72 -17.86
C GLU A 68 -28.19 -14.01 -17.25
N VAL A 69 -28.02 -12.75 -16.83
CA VAL A 69 -29.11 -11.97 -16.22
C VAL A 69 -30.04 -11.49 -17.33
N ASN A 70 -31.21 -12.14 -17.42
CA ASN A 70 -32.29 -11.70 -18.27
C ASN A 70 -33.02 -10.53 -17.57
N ILE A 71 -32.95 -9.33 -18.16
CA ILE A 71 -33.53 -8.10 -17.60
C ILE A 71 -35.00 -8.01 -18.01
N GLU A 72 -35.87 -8.78 -17.35
CA GLU A 72 -37.29 -8.46 -17.28
C GLU A 72 -37.79 -8.82 -15.87
N THR A 73 -38.58 -7.93 -15.27
CA THR A 73 -39.13 -7.91 -13.90
C THR A 73 -38.16 -7.44 -12.80
N VAL A 74 -38.09 -6.11 -12.63
CA VAL A 74 -37.50 -5.43 -11.47
C VAL A 74 -38.66 -4.98 -10.56
N GLU A 75 -39.27 -5.90 -9.81
CA GLU A 75 -40.08 -5.56 -8.64
C GLU A 75 -39.85 -6.64 -7.56
N ASP A 76 -39.51 -6.20 -6.35
CA ASP A 76 -39.23 -6.97 -5.14
C ASP A 76 -37.93 -7.79 -5.05
N ILE A 77 -36.81 -7.07 -4.92
CA ILE A 77 -35.73 -7.50 -4.04
C ILE A 77 -35.61 -6.42 -2.96
N SER A 78 -36.03 -6.73 -1.75
CA SER A 78 -35.83 -5.89 -0.57
C SER A 78 -34.33 -5.59 -0.44
N ASN A 79 -33.96 -4.31 -0.46
CA ASN A 79 -32.59 -3.81 -0.40
C ASN A 79 -31.88 -4.01 0.96
N ASP A 80 -32.33 -4.93 1.82
CA ASP A 80 -31.84 -5.04 3.21
C ASP A 80 -30.74 -6.08 3.43
N ASP A 81 -30.38 -6.91 2.44
CA ASP A 81 -29.62 -8.13 2.73
C ASP A 81 -28.18 -8.22 2.20
N PHE A 82 -27.54 -7.16 1.67
CA PHE A 82 -26.10 -7.24 1.36
C PHE A 82 -25.35 -5.90 1.28
N GLU A 83 -25.53 -4.99 2.23
CA GLU A 83 -24.48 -4.01 2.51
C GLU A 83 -23.38 -4.70 3.32
N GLN A 84 -22.39 -5.29 2.65
CA GLN A 84 -21.17 -5.66 3.34
C GLN A 84 -20.52 -4.35 3.78
N GLU A 85 -20.69 -3.99 5.06
CA GLU A 85 -20.11 -2.79 5.67
C GLU A 85 -18.61 -2.78 5.38
N ILE A 86 -18.22 -1.95 4.42
CA ILE A 86 -16.85 -1.84 3.97
C ILE A 86 -16.10 -1.17 5.12
N ASN A 87 -15.04 -1.82 5.62
CA ASN A 87 -14.26 -1.22 6.70
C ASN A 87 -13.78 0.17 6.24
N PRO A 88 -13.92 1.22 7.06
CA PRO A 88 -13.61 2.59 6.64
C PRO A 88 -12.13 2.81 6.27
N THR A 89 -11.25 1.86 6.63
CA THR A 89 -9.84 1.89 6.24
C THR A 89 -9.53 1.07 5.00
N GLN A 90 -10.49 0.35 4.42
CA GLN A 90 -10.30 -0.43 3.20
C GLN A 90 -10.22 0.51 1.98
N LEU A 91 -9.25 0.25 1.10
CA LEU A 91 -9.07 1.02 -0.12
C LEU A 91 -10.18 0.74 -1.13
N LEU A 92 -10.60 1.80 -1.80
CA LEU A 92 -11.58 1.72 -2.88
C LEU A 92 -10.95 1.23 -4.19
N PHE A 93 -11.80 0.85 -5.15
CA PHE A 93 -11.37 0.32 -6.44
C PHE A 93 -10.34 1.21 -7.16
N ASP A 94 -10.57 2.52 -7.21
CA ASP A 94 -9.68 3.49 -7.87
C ASP A 94 -8.31 3.62 -7.19
N GLU A 95 -8.23 3.30 -5.90
CA GLU A 95 -6.97 3.27 -5.16
C GLU A 95 -6.24 1.95 -5.38
N LEU A 96 -6.95 0.82 -5.43
CA LEU A 96 -6.38 -0.49 -5.78
C LEU A 96 -5.86 -0.51 -7.22
N ALA A 97 -6.49 0.22 -8.14
CA ALA A 97 -6.01 0.38 -9.51
C ALA A 97 -4.62 1.05 -9.58
N LYS A 98 -4.20 1.77 -8.53
CA LYS A 98 -2.89 2.42 -8.39
C LYS A 98 -1.89 1.57 -7.60
N ALA A 99 -2.23 0.32 -7.28
CA ALA A 99 -1.37 -0.55 -6.50
C ALA A 99 0.03 -0.68 -7.16
N PRO A 100 1.12 -0.51 -6.38
CA PRO A 100 2.48 -0.58 -6.92
C PRO A 100 2.83 -1.98 -7.44
N ASP A 101 3.86 -2.08 -8.28
CA ASP A 101 4.40 -3.40 -8.69
C ASP A 101 4.98 -4.14 -7.47
N PRO A 102 4.51 -5.36 -7.15
CA PRO A 102 5.03 -6.15 -6.04
C PRO A 102 6.35 -6.86 -6.36
N THR A 103 6.90 -6.72 -7.56
CA THR A 103 8.16 -7.39 -7.96
C THR A 103 9.35 -6.85 -7.18
N ILE A 104 10.04 -7.73 -6.45
CA ILE A 104 11.28 -7.43 -5.74
C ILE A 104 12.40 -8.35 -6.22
N LYS A 105 13.65 -7.90 -6.06
CA LYS A 105 14.84 -8.69 -6.34
C LYS A 105 15.49 -9.16 -5.04
N VAL A 106 15.58 -10.48 -4.84
CA VAL A 106 16.19 -11.11 -3.66
C VAL A 106 17.17 -12.17 -4.14
N ALA A 107 18.43 -12.09 -3.70
CA ALA A 107 19.50 -13.01 -4.08
C ALA A 107 19.60 -13.19 -5.62
N GLY A 108 19.45 -12.10 -6.36
CA GLY A 108 19.48 -12.10 -7.83
C GLY A 108 18.20 -12.56 -8.52
N LYS A 109 17.21 -13.08 -7.80
CA LYS A 109 15.95 -13.60 -8.36
C LYS A 109 14.82 -12.59 -8.22
N ASN A 110 13.99 -12.48 -9.25
CA ASN A 110 12.73 -11.74 -9.17
C ASN A 110 11.68 -12.60 -8.46
N VAL A 111 11.07 -12.04 -7.43
CA VAL A 111 9.99 -12.67 -6.66
C VAL A 111 8.87 -11.66 -6.45
N LYS A 112 7.63 -12.12 -6.25
CA LYS A 112 6.49 -11.27 -5.93
C LYS A 112 6.37 -11.12 -4.41
N ALA A 113 6.36 -9.88 -3.92
CA ALA A 113 5.99 -9.59 -2.54
C ALA A 113 4.49 -9.85 -2.36
N GLY A 114 4.11 -10.53 -1.28
CA GLY A 114 2.70 -10.74 -0.96
C GLY A 114 2.05 -9.51 -0.33
N ILE A 115 2.87 -8.58 0.18
CA ILE A 115 2.43 -7.31 0.74
C ILE A 115 3.35 -6.20 0.24
N VAL A 116 2.78 -5.06 -0.17
CA VAL A 116 3.51 -3.82 -0.42
C VAL A 116 2.93 -2.73 0.47
N VAL A 117 3.80 -2.01 1.19
CA VAL A 117 3.45 -0.82 1.96
C VAL A 117 4.05 0.38 1.24
N ASP A 118 3.17 1.28 0.79
CA ASP A 118 3.53 2.59 0.27
C ASP A 118 3.43 3.62 1.41
N LEU A 119 4.58 4.04 1.91
CA LEU A 119 4.67 5.00 3.01
C LEU A 119 4.29 6.41 2.58
N SER A 120 4.42 6.75 1.29
CA SER A 120 4.12 8.11 0.80
C SER A 120 2.62 8.41 0.86
N GLU A 121 1.78 7.40 0.67
CA GLU A 121 0.33 7.49 0.75
C GLU A 121 -0.27 6.83 2.00
N ASN A 122 0.57 6.22 2.85
CA ASN A 122 0.14 5.44 4.01
C ASN A 122 -0.86 4.33 3.63
N LYS A 123 -0.49 3.50 2.66
CA LYS A 123 -1.32 2.41 2.13
C LYS A 123 -0.58 1.08 2.16
N LEU A 124 -1.32 0.02 2.47
CA LEU A 124 -0.86 -1.36 2.39
C LEU A 124 -1.70 -2.10 1.35
N TYR A 125 -1.05 -2.81 0.45
CA TYR A 125 -1.66 -3.62 -0.59
C TYR A 125 -1.26 -5.08 -0.40
N ARG A 126 -2.21 -5.99 -0.57
CA ARG A 126 -1.96 -7.44 -0.53
C ARG A 126 -2.10 -8.03 -1.93
N TYR A 127 -1.22 -8.96 -2.26
CA TYR A 127 -1.16 -9.59 -3.57
C TYR A 127 -1.24 -11.10 -3.43
N ASN A 128 -1.79 -11.75 -4.45
CA ASN A 128 -1.70 -13.19 -4.59
C ASN A 128 -0.30 -13.62 -5.11
N SER A 129 -0.09 -14.93 -5.28
CA SER A 129 1.19 -15.48 -5.77
C SER A 129 1.59 -15.00 -7.16
N ASP A 130 0.62 -14.62 -7.99
CA ASP A 130 0.85 -14.16 -9.36
C ASP A 130 1.17 -12.65 -9.41
N GLY A 131 1.07 -11.95 -8.27
CA GLY A 131 1.29 -10.52 -8.17
C GLY A 131 0.08 -9.67 -8.54
N VAL A 132 -1.13 -10.26 -8.54
CA VAL A 132 -2.40 -9.54 -8.70
C VAL A 132 -2.85 -9.02 -7.34
N VAL A 133 -3.18 -7.73 -7.26
CA VAL A 133 -3.71 -7.09 -6.04
C VAL A 133 -5.05 -7.72 -5.66
N GLN A 134 -5.22 -8.09 -4.39
CA GLN A 134 -6.45 -8.70 -3.85
C GLN A 134 -7.27 -7.69 -3.06
N ASP A 135 -6.61 -6.97 -2.15
CA ASP A 135 -7.20 -5.90 -1.35
C ASP A 135 -6.10 -4.94 -0.86
N GLY A 136 -6.51 -3.88 -0.18
CA GLY A 136 -5.61 -2.92 0.41
C GLY A 136 -6.29 -2.03 1.44
N TYR A 137 -5.49 -1.38 2.27
CA TYR A 137 -5.96 -0.64 3.44
C TYR A 137 -5.11 0.61 3.68
N HIS A 138 -5.73 1.69 4.16
CA HIS A 138 -5.03 2.78 4.80
C HIS A 138 -4.37 2.29 6.09
N VAL A 139 -3.16 2.76 6.37
CA VAL A 139 -2.36 2.40 7.54
C VAL A 139 -1.78 3.64 8.21
N ALA A 140 -1.27 3.52 9.44
CA ALA A 140 -0.41 4.56 10.01
C ALA A 140 1.04 4.09 10.00
N SER A 141 1.98 4.97 9.70
CA SER A 141 3.42 4.66 9.68
C SER A 141 4.23 5.68 10.49
N GLY A 142 5.53 5.45 10.62
CA GLY A 142 6.48 6.44 11.10
C GLY A 142 6.84 7.41 9.97
N ILE A 143 7.37 8.57 10.31
CA ILE A 143 7.76 9.54 9.29
C ILE A 143 8.86 9.01 8.35
N LEU A 144 8.92 9.54 7.13
CA LEU A 144 10.07 9.38 6.26
C LEU A 144 11.16 10.40 6.64
N GLY A 145 12.41 9.94 6.88
CA GLY A 145 13.60 10.79 6.97
C GLY A 145 14.31 10.86 8.34
N LYS A 146 15.59 11.25 8.34
CA LYS A 146 16.47 11.27 9.53
C LYS A 146 16.54 12.65 10.17
N ASN A 147 15.73 12.91 11.19
CA ASN A 147 15.82 14.12 12.02
C ASN A 147 15.55 13.83 13.53
N GLY A 148 15.91 12.64 14.02
CA GLY A 148 15.65 12.24 15.42
C GLY A 148 14.17 11.92 15.73
N LYS A 149 13.31 11.84 14.71
CA LYS A 149 11.91 11.42 14.79
C LYS A 149 11.78 9.90 14.52
N SER A 150 10.62 9.31 14.83
CA SER A 150 10.34 7.88 14.58
C SER A 150 10.14 7.56 13.10
N ILE A 151 10.91 6.60 12.58
CA ILE A 151 10.97 6.28 11.14
C ILE A 151 10.47 4.86 10.91
N THR A 152 9.64 4.66 9.88
CA THR A 152 9.44 3.34 9.28
C THR A 152 10.46 3.17 8.15
N HIS A 153 11.32 2.16 8.25
CA HIS A 153 12.40 1.97 7.30
C HIS A 153 11.89 1.28 6.03
N THR A 154 12.32 1.79 4.88
CA THR A 154 12.07 1.14 3.59
C THR A 154 12.89 -0.14 3.42
N GLY A 155 12.61 -0.89 2.35
CA GLY A 155 13.31 -2.10 1.95
C GLY A 155 12.47 -3.35 2.10
N ILE A 156 13.14 -4.51 1.99
CA ILE A 156 12.49 -5.81 1.99
C ILE A 156 12.44 -6.35 3.43
N ARG A 157 11.25 -6.79 3.82
CA ARG A 157 11.01 -7.56 5.04
C ARG A 157 10.47 -8.93 4.70
N LYS A 158 10.51 -9.82 5.69
CA LYS A 158 9.86 -11.12 5.64
C LYS A 158 9.03 -11.30 6.90
N VAL A 159 7.81 -11.80 6.74
CA VAL A 159 6.98 -12.21 7.87
C VAL A 159 7.64 -13.42 8.51
N ASP A 160 8.14 -13.24 9.73
CA ASP A 160 8.82 -14.28 10.49
C ASP A 160 7.79 -15.19 11.17
N HIS A 161 6.89 -14.60 11.94
CA HIS A 161 5.76 -15.29 12.53
C HIS A 161 4.60 -14.31 12.80
N ILE A 162 3.45 -14.87 13.15
CA ILE A 162 2.24 -14.11 13.46
C ILE A 162 1.86 -14.41 14.91
N GLU A 163 1.64 -13.36 15.70
CA GLU A 163 1.22 -13.49 17.09
C GLU A 163 -0.21 -13.02 17.30
N THR A 164 -0.87 -13.64 18.27
CA THR A 164 -2.19 -13.23 18.77
C THR A 164 -2.03 -12.75 20.20
N TYR A 165 -2.73 -11.67 20.57
CA TYR A 165 -2.81 -11.27 21.97
C TYR A 165 -3.49 -12.38 22.80
N PRO A 166 -2.94 -12.80 23.97
CA PRO A 166 -1.73 -12.28 24.61
C PRO A 166 -0.42 -12.74 23.94
N TYR A 167 0.45 -11.77 23.64
CA TYR A 167 1.70 -11.98 22.91
C TYR A 167 2.73 -12.77 23.73
N SER A 168 2.94 -14.03 23.37
CA SER A 168 3.82 -14.94 24.11
C SER A 168 5.30 -14.56 24.03
N SER A 169 5.74 -13.95 22.93
CA SER A 169 7.14 -13.56 22.70
C SER A 169 7.48 -12.17 23.26
N ALA A 170 6.51 -11.48 23.90
CA ALA A 170 6.61 -10.06 24.20
C ALA A 170 7.23 -9.71 25.56
N LYS A 171 7.68 -10.69 26.36
CA LYS A 171 8.18 -10.45 27.72
C LYS A 171 9.23 -9.33 27.75
N GLY A 172 9.03 -8.33 28.62
CA GLY A 172 9.92 -7.17 28.75
C GLY A 172 9.80 -6.09 27.65
N SER A 173 9.03 -6.34 26.58
CA SER A 173 8.87 -5.40 25.48
C SER A 173 7.77 -4.35 25.73
N LYS A 174 7.66 -3.34 24.85
CA LYS A 174 6.51 -2.41 24.83
C LYS A 174 5.18 -3.14 24.58
N ARG A 175 5.20 -4.24 23.81
CA ARG A 175 4.02 -5.07 23.51
C ARG A 175 3.42 -5.71 24.77
N ALA A 176 4.26 -6.13 25.71
CA ALA A 176 3.78 -6.66 27.00
C ALA A 176 3.29 -5.56 27.95
N ARG A 177 3.93 -4.39 27.94
CA ARG A 177 3.56 -3.26 28.82
C ARG A 177 2.33 -2.48 28.36
N SER A 178 2.08 -2.43 27.05
CA SER A 178 0.98 -1.67 26.45
C SER A 178 0.32 -2.44 25.30
N PRO A 179 -0.21 -3.65 25.54
CA PRO A 179 -0.68 -4.54 24.47
C PRO A 179 -1.82 -3.97 23.63
N LYS A 180 -2.68 -3.13 24.23
CA LYS A 180 -3.79 -2.46 23.52
C LYS A 180 -3.28 -1.64 22.32
N ALA A 181 -2.12 -0.99 22.45
CA ALA A 181 -1.53 -0.20 21.36
C ALA A 181 -1.07 -1.04 20.16
N PHE A 182 -0.97 -2.37 20.33
CA PHE A 182 -0.61 -3.30 19.28
C PHE A 182 -1.80 -4.08 18.71
N GLY A 183 -2.98 -3.96 19.33
CA GLY A 183 -4.20 -4.60 18.86
C GLY A 183 -4.27 -6.11 19.13
N PRO A 184 -5.03 -6.87 18.33
CA PRO A 184 -5.26 -8.31 18.54
C PRO A 184 -4.25 -9.23 17.82
N LYS A 185 -3.54 -8.71 16.82
CA LYS A 185 -2.65 -9.47 15.94
C LYS A 185 -1.41 -8.66 15.57
N ILE A 186 -0.29 -9.35 15.39
CA ILE A 186 0.99 -8.79 14.98
C ILE A 186 1.61 -9.72 13.93
N LEU A 187 1.99 -9.18 12.78
CA LEU A 187 2.94 -9.80 11.87
C LEU A 187 4.33 -9.33 12.27
N TYR A 188 5.13 -10.26 12.76
CA TYR A 188 6.51 -9.99 13.17
C TYR A 188 7.41 -9.93 11.93
N LEU A 189 8.14 -8.83 11.73
CA LEU A 189 8.95 -8.63 10.54
C LEU A 189 10.44 -8.79 10.82
N THR A 190 11.14 -9.42 9.88
CA THR A 190 12.60 -9.48 9.83
C THR A 190 13.13 -8.83 8.56
N ILE A 191 14.32 -8.26 8.62
CA ILE A 191 14.97 -7.59 7.50
C ILE A 191 15.58 -8.63 6.56
N VAL A 192 15.36 -8.46 5.26
CA VAL A 192 15.98 -9.28 4.22
C VAL A 192 17.03 -8.46 3.50
N ASP A 193 18.24 -9.00 3.41
CA ASP A 193 19.28 -8.47 2.54
C ASP A 193 18.92 -8.78 1.06
N PRO A 194 18.71 -7.78 0.21
CA PRO A 194 18.31 -8.02 -1.18
C PRO A 194 19.39 -8.71 -2.03
N GLN A 195 20.67 -8.53 -1.69
CA GLN A 195 21.79 -9.08 -2.46
C GLN A 195 22.01 -10.56 -2.13
N THR A 196 21.89 -10.93 -0.85
CA THR A 196 22.20 -12.30 -0.39
C THR A 196 20.96 -13.13 -0.06
N GLY A 197 19.80 -12.49 0.14
CA GLY A 197 18.59 -13.13 0.67
C GLY A 197 18.65 -13.46 2.16
N ALA A 198 19.73 -13.07 2.85
CA ALA A 198 19.92 -13.38 4.26
C ALA A 198 18.91 -12.63 5.15
N ASN A 199 18.42 -13.33 6.17
CA ASN A 199 17.66 -12.72 7.27
C ASN A 199 18.64 -11.98 8.20
N ARG A 200 18.39 -10.70 8.46
CA ARG A 200 19.22 -9.82 9.30
C ARG A 200 18.60 -9.57 10.69
N GLY A 201 17.63 -10.39 11.09
CA GLY A 201 16.88 -10.23 12.32
C GLY A 201 15.83 -9.12 12.23
N SER A 202 15.25 -8.78 13.38
CA SER A 202 14.23 -7.73 13.48
C SER A 202 14.82 -6.46 14.08
N ASN A 203 14.34 -5.32 13.59
CA ASN A 203 14.55 -3.99 14.15
C ASN A 203 13.36 -3.54 15.03
N GLY A 204 12.41 -4.44 15.34
CA GLY A 204 11.21 -4.11 16.10
C GLY A 204 10.09 -3.47 15.27
N GLU A 205 10.16 -3.54 13.94
CA GLU A 205 9.06 -3.18 13.04
C GLU A 205 8.05 -4.33 12.94
N PHE A 206 6.77 -3.98 13.02
CA PHE A 206 5.66 -4.91 12.89
C PHE A 206 4.57 -4.32 11.99
N ILE A 207 3.75 -5.20 11.40
CA ILE A 207 2.39 -4.80 10.98
C ILE A 207 1.45 -5.26 12.09
N HIS A 208 0.71 -4.36 12.70
CA HIS A 208 -0.10 -4.67 13.87
C HIS A 208 -1.40 -3.86 13.93
N GLY A 209 -2.30 -4.21 14.84
CA GLY A 209 -3.55 -3.48 15.06
C GLY A 209 -3.33 -2.12 15.73
N ASN A 210 -4.39 -1.48 16.19
CA ASN A 210 -4.28 -0.12 16.70
C ASN A 210 -5.37 0.17 17.72
N ASN A 211 -5.09 1.02 18.70
CA ASN A 211 -6.09 1.51 19.65
C ASN A 211 -6.48 2.97 19.40
N ASP A 212 -5.89 3.60 18.39
CA ASP A 212 -6.21 4.97 17.99
C ASP A 212 -6.55 5.02 16.50
N ALA A 213 -7.84 4.83 16.19
CA ALA A 213 -8.34 4.83 14.81
C ALA A 213 -8.03 6.13 14.07
N SER A 214 -7.97 7.27 14.77
CA SER A 214 -7.70 8.59 14.17
C SER A 214 -6.28 8.72 13.58
N SER A 215 -5.37 7.83 13.98
CA SER A 215 -4.01 7.81 13.47
C SER A 215 -3.86 7.15 12.09
N ILE A 216 -4.83 6.36 11.64
CA ILE A 216 -4.78 5.71 10.31
C ILE A 216 -4.75 6.77 9.20
N GLY A 217 -3.89 6.58 8.20
CA GLY A 217 -3.62 7.56 7.14
C GLY A 217 -2.55 8.59 7.51
N THR A 218 -2.00 8.55 8.72
CA THR A 218 -1.05 9.56 9.22
C THR A 218 0.31 8.97 9.60
N TYR A 219 1.31 9.84 9.79
CA TYR A 219 2.65 9.49 10.25
C TYR A 219 2.78 9.49 11.80
N ALA A 220 1.89 8.76 12.48
CA ALA A 220 1.77 8.77 13.95
C ALA A 220 2.44 7.58 14.66
N SER A 221 3.10 6.68 13.92
CA SER A 221 3.71 5.49 14.47
C SER A 221 5.16 5.73 14.93
N HIS A 222 5.67 4.79 15.73
CA HIS A 222 7.07 4.77 16.16
C HIS A 222 7.97 3.86 15.29
N GLY A 223 7.61 3.71 14.01
CA GLY A 223 8.31 2.86 13.03
C GLY A 223 7.55 1.62 12.57
N CYS A 224 6.51 1.20 13.30
CA CYS A 224 5.62 0.11 12.87
C CYS A 224 4.59 0.55 11.83
N ILE A 225 3.91 -0.41 11.21
CA ILE A 225 2.72 -0.20 10.39
C ILE A 225 1.50 -0.54 11.24
N ARG A 226 0.65 0.45 11.52
CA ARG A 226 -0.58 0.27 12.31
C ARG A 226 -1.78 0.14 11.39
N MET A 227 -2.68 -0.79 11.71
CA MET A 227 -3.90 -1.06 10.96
C MET A 227 -5.10 -1.03 11.90
N ASP A 228 -6.29 -0.93 11.32
CA ASP A 228 -7.53 -1.25 12.04
C ASP A 228 -7.50 -2.68 12.62
N ASN A 229 -8.19 -2.90 13.74
CA ASN A 229 -8.15 -4.16 14.47
C ASN A 229 -8.88 -5.30 13.77
N GLU A 230 -9.94 -5.04 13.02
CA GLU A 230 -10.62 -6.09 12.23
C GLU A 230 -9.82 -6.39 10.97
N VAL A 231 -9.24 -5.35 10.34
CA VAL A 231 -8.36 -5.50 9.18
C VAL A 231 -7.12 -6.33 9.50
N ILE A 232 -6.42 -6.07 10.62
CA ILE A 232 -5.23 -6.86 10.96
C ILE A 232 -5.56 -8.33 11.27
N LYS A 233 -6.77 -8.63 11.79
CA LYS A 233 -7.23 -10.01 11.98
C LYS A 233 -7.36 -10.72 10.64
N LYS A 234 -8.00 -10.05 9.67
CA LYS A 234 -8.15 -10.57 8.30
C LYS A 234 -6.78 -10.77 7.64
N LEU A 235 -5.93 -9.75 7.64
CA LEU A 235 -4.59 -9.83 7.06
C LEU A 235 -3.76 -10.97 7.69
N ALA A 236 -3.82 -11.12 9.01
CA ALA A 236 -3.11 -12.19 9.73
C ALA A 236 -3.62 -13.60 9.37
N ALA A 237 -4.91 -13.76 9.08
CA ALA A 237 -5.48 -15.05 8.66
C ALA A 237 -5.06 -15.43 7.23
N GLU A 238 -4.87 -14.44 6.37
CA GLU A 238 -4.56 -14.64 4.95
C GLU A 238 -3.05 -14.64 4.64
N THR A 239 -2.24 -14.08 5.54
CA THR A 239 -0.79 -14.00 5.38
C THR A 239 -0.09 -15.25 5.90
N LYS A 240 0.79 -15.82 5.08
CA LYS A 240 1.64 -16.95 5.47
C LYS A 240 2.97 -16.48 6.06
N THR A 241 3.51 -17.24 7.02
CA THR A 241 4.93 -17.10 7.41
C THR A 241 5.82 -17.23 6.17
N GLY A 242 6.82 -16.36 6.09
CA GLY A 242 7.75 -16.30 4.98
C GLY A 242 7.31 -15.38 3.83
N THR A 243 6.11 -14.80 3.88
CA THR A 243 5.68 -13.79 2.92
C THR A 243 6.64 -12.60 2.92
N TYR A 244 7.08 -12.20 1.73
CA TYR A 244 7.85 -10.97 1.56
C TYR A 244 6.94 -9.75 1.66
N VAL A 245 7.42 -8.74 2.37
CA VAL A 245 6.80 -7.43 2.50
C VAL A 245 7.76 -6.40 1.92
N LEU A 246 7.34 -5.64 0.92
CA LEU A 246 8.09 -4.50 0.41
C LEU A 246 7.60 -3.23 1.11
N ILE A 247 8.49 -2.47 1.74
CA ILE A 247 8.17 -1.15 2.30
C ILE A 247 8.88 -0.10 1.46
N LYS A 248 8.15 0.86 0.89
CA LYS A 248 8.69 1.87 -0.02
C LYS A 248 8.18 3.29 0.27
#